data_AF-A0A1W9MLF0-F1
#
_entry.id   AF-A0A1W9MLF0-F1
#
_cell.length_a   1.000
_cell.length_b   1.000
_cell.length_c   1.000
_cell.angle_alpha   90.00
_cell.angle_beta   90.00
_cell.angle_gamma   90.00
#
_symmetry.space_group_name_H-M   'P 1'
#
loop_
_entity.id
_entity.type
_entity.pdbx_description
1 polymer ?
#
loop_
_entity_poly.entity_id
_entity_poly.type
_entity_poly.pdbx_seq_one_letter_code
_entity_poly.pdbx_strand_id
1 'polypeptide(L)'
;MRKLMVVAVAMFVALCVTGNVFANEAAEKECIAKCEAAAAMFKDKGLDATIAEINKKDGPFVSPVTYVFLQKMDGTMLAHPMNAALIGKNMLDTKDKAGKAFIKDFADLAKEKGAGWVEYMWPKPGEENPAAKNSYVLKIGDDMFVGAGYYK
;
A
#
# COMPACT_ATOMS: atom_id res chain seq x y z
N MET A 1 6.93 50.13 15.52
CA MET A 1 6.28 48.89 16.00
C MET A 1 5.65 48.07 14.86
N ARG A 2 6.40 47.74 13.78
CA ARG A 2 5.84 47.00 12.63
C ARG A 2 6.86 46.09 11.92
N LYS A 3 7.77 45.47 12.69
CA LYS A 3 8.78 44.52 12.15
C LYS A 3 8.84 43.17 12.89
N LEU A 4 8.02 42.94 13.91
CA LEU A 4 8.03 41.68 14.68
C LEU A 4 7.01 40.62 14.23
N MET A 5 6.12 40.92 13.27
CA MET A 5 5.01 40.01 12.94
C MET A 5 5.27 39.08 11.74
N VAL A 6 6.36 39.26 10.98
CA VAL A 6 6.62 38.51 9.74
C VAL A 6 7.52 37.28 9.97
N VAL A 7 8.24 37.19 11.10
CA VAL A 7 9.19 36.09 11.37
C VAL A 7 8.49 34.85 11.96
N ALA A 8 7.32 35.00 12.60
CA ALA A 8 6.62 33.88 13.24
C ALA A 8 5.86 32.97 12.25
N VAL A 9 5.45 33.49 11.07
CA VAL A 9 4.69 32.71 10.08
C VAL A 9 5.60 31.81 9.24
N ALA A 10 6.85 32.22 8.97
CA ALA A 10 7.79 31.44 8.17
C ALA A 10 8.32 30.18 8.89
N MET A 11 8.51 30.23 10.22
CA MET A 11 8.93 29.05 11.00
C MET A 11 7.81 28.02 11.17
N PHE A 12 6.54 28.44 11.25
CA PHE A 12 5.42 27.51 11.42
C PHE A 12 5.13 26.70 10.14
N VAL A 13 5.29 27.31 8.97
CA VAL A 13 5.14 26.62 7.67
C VAL A 13 6.28 25.60 7.45
N ALA A 14 7.50 25.91 7.88
CA ALA A 14 8.64 25.00 7.74
C ALA A 14 8.52 23.74 8.62
N LEU A 15 7.96 23.85 9.83
CA LEU A 15 7.73 22.67 10.69
C LEU A 15 6.62 21.74 10.15
N CYS A 16 5.55 22.29 9.58
CA CYS A 16 4.46 21.46 9.04
C CYS A 16 4.88 20.68 7.79
N VAL A 17 5.69 21.28 6.92
CA VAL A 17 6.18 20.61 5.70
C VAL A 17 7.18 19.52 6.05
N THR A 18 8.10 19.77 6.99
CA THR A 18 9.08 18.77 7.42
C THR A 18 8.43 17.59 8.13
N GLY A 19 7.44 17.81 9.00
CA GLY A 19 6.71 16.75 9.68
C GLY A 19 6.03 15.74 8.74
N ASN A 20 5.41 16.23 7.65
CA ASN A 20 4.77 15.36 6.66
C ASN A 20 5.77 14.53 5.85
N VAL A 21 6.96 15.06 5.56
CA VAL A 21 8.02 14.31 4.85
C VAL A 21 8.54 13.15 5.71
N PHE A 22 8.81 13.40 6.99
CA PHE A 22 9.27 12.34 7.90
C PHE A 22 8.20 11.25 8.12
N ALA A 23 6.93 11.64 8.24
CA ALA A 23 5.83 10.68 8.40
C ALA A 23 5.69 9.77 7.17
N ASN A 24 5.77 10.35 5.96
CA ASN A 24 5.71 9.59 4.72
C ASN A 24 6.92 8.65 4.56
N GLU A 25 8.14 9.10 4.91
CA GLU A 25 9.33 8.25 4.85
C GLU A 25 9.23 7.04 5.79
N ALA A 26 8.73 7.24 7.02
CA ALA A 26 8.50 6.16 7.96
C ALA A 26 7.44 5.17 7.45
N ALA A 27 6.34 5.67 6.91
CA ALA A 27 5.29 4.84 6.33
C ALA A 27 5.78 4.06 5.10
N GLU A 28 6.61 4.66 4.26
CA GLU A 28 7.23 4.00 3.11
C GLU A 28 8.13 2.84 3.53
N LYS A 29 9.00 3.08 4.51
CA LYS A 29 9.86 2.05 5.09
C LYS A 29 9.06 0.89 5.67
N GLU A 30 7.95 1.17 6.35
CA GLU A 30 7.09 0.13 6.93
C GLU A 30 6.39 -0.71 5.85
N CYS A 31 5.90 -0.09 4.77
CA CYS A 31 5.29 -0.81 3.65
C CYS A 31 6.29 -1.77 2.99
N ILE A 32 7.51 -1.30 2.73
CA ILE A 32 8.59 -2.13 2.16
C ILE A 32 8.89 -3.30 3.10
N ALA A 33 9.14 -3.03 4.38
CA ALA A 33 9.48 -4.06 5.36
C ALA A 33 8.40 -5.15 5.49
N LYS A 34 7.11 -4.77 5.46
CA LYS A 34 6.01 -5.74 5.51
C LYS A 34 5.87 -6.55 4.22
N CYS A 35 6.08 -5.94 3.05
CA CYS A 35 6.12 -6.67 1.78
C CYS A 35 7.30 -7.66 1.74
N GLU A 36 8.48 -7.26 2.18
CA GLU A 36 9.66 -8.14 2.27
C GLU A 36 9.44 -9.29 3.25
N ALA A 37 8.83 -9.03 4.40
CA ALA A 37 8.46 -10.08 5.36
C ALA A 37 7.44 -11.06 4.78
N ALA A 38 6.45 -10.59 4.01
CA ALA A 38 5.48 -11.44 3.33
C ALA A 38 6.15 -12.29 2.23
N ALA A 39 7.06 -11.69 1.46
CA ALA A 39 7.85 -12.39 0.46
C ALA A 39 8.78 -13.44 1.07
N ALA A 40 9.40 -13.15 2.23
CA ALA A 40 10.19 -14.11 2.98
C ALA A 40 9.33 -15.27 3.49
N MET A 41 8.15 -15.00 4.04
CA MET A 41 7.20 -16.03 4.47
C MET A 41 6.74 -16.90 3.30
N PHE A 42 6.48 -16.33 2.13
CA PHE A 42 6.15 -17.09 0.92
C PHE A 42 7.26 -18.07 0.54
N LYS A 43 8.53 -17.63 0.60
CA LYS A 43 9.68 -18.50 0.31
C LYS A 43 9.87 -19.62 1.34
N ASP A 44 9.63 -19.33 2.61
CA ASP A 44 9.86 -20.26 3.73
C ASP A 44 8.71 -21.26 3.91
N LYS A 45 7.46 -20.77 3.85
CA LYS A 45 6.25 -21.52 4.25
C LYS A 45 5.28 -21.79 3.11
N GLY A 46 5.54 -21.25 1.92
CA GLY A 46 4.68 -21.40 0.75
C GLY A 46 3.44 -20.50 0.75
N LEU A 47 2.65 -20.65 -0.31
CA LEU A 47 1.53 -19.76 -0.62
C LEU A 47 0.41 -19.82 0.41
N ASP A 48 -0.07 -21.01 0.74
CA ASP A 48 -1.26 -21.18 1.60
C ASP A 48 -1.03 -20.61 3.01
N ALA A 49 0.13 -20.88 3.60
CA ALA A 49 0.52 -20.32 4.89
C ALA A 49 0.62 -18.79 4.85
N THR A 50 1.17 -18.25 3.75
CA THR A 50 1.30 -16.79 3.56
C THR A 50 -0.06 -16.12 3.41
N ILE A 51 -0.97 -16.69 2.61
CA ILE A 51 -2.35 -16.21 2.45
C ILE A 51 -3.08 -16.22 3.80
N ALA A 52 -2.95 -17.30 4.57
CA ALA A 52 -3.58 -17.43 5.87
C ALA A 52 -3.13 -16.33 6.84
N GLU A 53 -1.82 -16.01 6.88
CA GLU A 53 -1.30 -14.95 7.74
C GLU A 53 -1.64 -13.54 7.26
N ILE A 54 -1.59 -13.27 5.95
CA ILE A 54 -1.97 -11.97 5.40
C ILE A 54 -3.44 -11.65 5.68
N ASN A 55 -4.32 -12.65 5.72
CA ASN A 55 -5.75 -12.44 5.97
C ASN A 55 -6.11 -12.17 7.44
N LYS A 56 -5.17 -12.31 8.40
CA LYS A 56 -5.44 -11.98 9.81
C LYS A 56 -5.43 -10.47 10.04
N LYS A 57 -6.54 -9.93 10.54
CA LYS A 57 -6.70 -8.48 10.81
C LYS A 57 -5.77 -7.96 11.91
N ASP A 58 -5.43 -8.83 12.85
CA ASP A 58 -4.51 -8.62 13.97
C ASP A 58 -3.14 -9.30 13.75
N GLY A 59 -2.88 -9.74 12.51
CA GLY A 59 -1.65 -10.41 12.13
C GLY A 59 -0.46 -9.47 11.91
N PRO A 60 0.74 -10.03 11.68
CA PRO A 60 1.98 -9.26 11.53
C PRO A 60 1.98 -8.35 10.29
N PHE A 61 1.09 -8.60 9.34
CA PHE A 61 0.97 -7.87 8.09
C PHE A 61 -0.02 -6.71 8.13
N VAL A 62 -0.60 -6.41 9.30
CA VAL A 62 -1.46 -5.25 9.53
C VAL A 62 -0.81 -4.34 10.56
N SER A 63 -0.99 -3.04 10.42
CA SER A 63 -0.64 -2.01 11.39
C SER A 63 -1.58 -0.81 11.25
N PRO A 64 -1.49 0.19 12.14
CA PRO A 64 -2.22 1.45 11.97
C PRO A 64 -1.84 2.22 10.69
N VAL A 65 -0.65 1.96 10.13
CA VAL A 65 -0.12 2.68 8.96
C VAL A 65 -0.48 1.98 7.66
N THR A 66 -0.37 0.65 7.62
CA THR A 66 -0.51 -0.12 6.39
C THR A 66 -1.00 -1.55 6.61
N TYR A 67 -1.37 -2.22 5.52
CA TYR A 67 -1.69 -3.63 5.49
C TYR A 67 -1.16 -4.25 4.19
N VAL A 68 -0.72 -5.50 4.26
CA VAL A 68 -0.34 -6.27 3.06
C VAL A 68 -1.58 -6.86 2.40
N PHE A 69 -1.61 -6.86 1.07
CA PHE A 69 -2.49 -7.65 0.24
C PHE A 69 -1.67 -8.51 -0.72
N LEU A 70 -2.25 -9.61 -1.21
CA LEU A 70 -1.59 -10.54 -2.14
C LEU A 70 -2.50 -10.74 -3.35
N GLN A 71 -1.93 -10.58 -4.55
CA GLN A 71 -2.68 -10.65 -5.80
C GLN A 71 -1.88 -11.38 -6.88
N LYS A 72 -2.60 -12.06 -7.77
CA LYS A 72 -2.05 -12.55 -9.04
C LYS A 72 -1.91 -11.41 -10.04
N MET A 73 -0.95 -11.54 -10.94
CA MET A 73 -0.71 -10.63 -12.06
C MET A 73 -1.85 -10.59 -13.08
N ASP A 74 -2.80 -11.53 -13.04
CA ASP A 74 -4.04 -11.51 -13.82
C ASP A 74 -5.15 -10.68 -13.17
N GLY A 75 -4.90 -10.11 -11.98
CA GLY A 75 -5.86 -9.32 -11.21
C GLY A 75 -6.63 -10.10 -10.14
N THR A 76 -6.42 -11.41 -9.99
CA THR A 76 -7.12 -12.21 -8.97
C THR A 76 -6.59 -11.92 -7.57
N MET A 77 -7.47 -11.45 -6.67
CA MET A 77 -7.13 -11.21 -5.27
C MET A 77 -7.02 -12.52 -4.48
N LEU A 78 -5.89 -12.75 -3.82
CA LEU A 78 -5.64 -13.96 -3.03
C LEU A 78 -5.71 -13.71 -1.52
N ALA A 79 -5.32 -12.52 -1.06
CA ALA A 79 -5.44 -12.14 0.35
C ALA A 79 -5.67 -10.63 0.50
N HIS A 80 -6.61 -10.25 1.37
CA HIS A 80 -6.92 -8.85 1.65
C HIS A 80 -7.53 -8.68 3.06
N PRO A 81 -6.73 -8.39 4.11
CA PRO A 81 -7.20 -8.44 5.51
C PRO A 81 -8.31 -7.45 5.82
N MET A 82 -8.36 -6.31 5.10
CA MET A 82 -9.37 -5.27 5.34
C MET A 82 -10.68 -5.52 4.61
N ASN A 83 -10.71 -6.42 3.62
CA ASN A 83 -11.89 -6.64 2.78
C ASN A 83 -11.89 -8.06 2.18
N ALA A 84 -12.37 -9.02 2.96
CA ALA A 84 -12.45 -10.42 2.54
C ALA A 84 -13.36 -10.65 1.33
N ALA A 85 -14.31 -9.74 1.05
CA ALA A 85 -15.21 -9.86 -0.09
C ALA A 85 -14.51 -9.64 -1.46
N LEU A 86 -13.25 -9.22 -1.46
CA LEU A 86 -12.43 -9.12 -2.67
C LEU A 86 -11.75 -10.45 -3.02
N ILE A 87 -11.53 -11.33 -2.05
CA ILE A 87 -10.78 -12.58 -2.25
C ILE A 87 -11.49 -13.45 -3.31
N GLY A 88 -10.72 -13.94 -4.28
CA GLY A 88 -11.20 -14.75 -5.41
C GLY A 88 -11.75 -13.93 -6.58
N LYS A 89 -11.93 -12.61 -6.45
CA LYS A 89 -12.38 -11.76 -7.55
C LYS A 89 -11.21 -11.35 -8.43
N ASN A 90 -11.45 -11.34 -9.73
CA ASN A 90 -10.57 -10.69 -10.68
C ASN A 90 -10.87 -9.19 -10.72
N MET A 91 -9.86 -8.38 -10.44
CA MET A 91 -9.96 -6.93 -10.32
C MET A 91 -9.22 -6.20 -11.43
N LEU A 92 -8.72 -6.89 -12.47
CA LEU A 92 -7.79 -6.31 -13.46
C LEU A 92 -8.34 -5.06 -14.15
N ASP A 93 -9.63 -5.08 -14.49
CA ASP A 93 -10.32 -3.96 -15.16
C ASP A 93 -10.86 -2.90 -14.19
N THR A 94 -10.58 -3.04 -12.89
CA THR A 94 -11.01 -2.07 -11.87
C THR A 94 -10.32 -0.74 -12.10
N LYS A 95 -11.13 0.31 -12.17
CA LYS A 95 -10.66 1.69 -12.19
C LYS A 95 -10.94 2.35 -10.85
N ASP A 96 -10.01 3.18 -10.40
CA ASP A 96 -10.25 4.01 -9.24
C ASP A 96 -11.20 5.18 -9.57
N LYS A 97 -11.51 6.02 -8.57
CA LYS A 97 -12.42 7.17 -8.73
C LYS A 97 -11.93 8.18 -9.79
N ALA A 98 -10.64 8.22 -10.10
CA ALA A 98 -10.04 9.08 -11.12
C ALA A 98 -9.97 8.40 -12.51
N GLY A 99 -10.48 7.17 -12.65
CA GLY A 99 -10.46 6.42 -13.90
C GLY A 99 -9.17 5.64 -14.15
N LYS A 100 -8.25 5.59 -13.19
CA LYS A 100 -6.96 4.91 -13.31
C LYS A 100 -7.10 3.40 -13.13
N ALA A 101 -6.58 2.61 -14.08
CA ALA A 101 -6.56 1.15 -14.02
C ALA A 101 -5.40 0.63 -13.14
N PHE A 102 -5.41 0.96 -11.85
CA PHE A 102 -4.26 0.78 -10.96
C PHE A 102 -3.87 -0.69 -10.71
N ILE A 103 -4.80 -1.65 -10.83
CA ILE A 103 -4.47 -3.08 -10.71
C ILE A 103 -3.61 -3.55 -11.89
N LYS A 104 -3.88 -3.02 -13.10
CA LYS A 104 -3.02 -3.26 -14.26
C LYS A 104 -1.64 -2.64 -14.05
N ASP A 105 -1.58 -1.41 -13.50
CA ASP A 105 -0.30 -0.77 -13.18
C ASP A 105 0.52 -1.56 -12.16
N PHE A 106 -0.12 -2.16 -11.14
CA PHE A 106 0.57 -3.05 -10.20
C PHE A 106 1.15 -4.27 -10.92
N ALA A 107 0.35 -4.94 -11.75
CA ALA A 107 0.78 -6.15 -12.46
C ALA A 107 1.91 -5.86 -13.44
N ASP A 108 1.82 -4.77 -14.20
CA ASP A 108 2.84 -4.34 -15.15
C ASP A 108 4.14 -3.96 -14.42
N LEU A 109 4.04 -3.18 -13.34
CA LEU A 109 5.19 -2.85 -12.48
C LEU A 109 5.88 -4.10 -11.93
N ALA A 110 5.12 -5.05 -11.39
CA ALA A 110 5.66 -6.30 -10.86
C ALA A 110 6.35 -7.14 -11.94
N LYS A 111 5.79 -7.20 -13.15
CA LYS A 111 6.37 -7.93 -14.29
C LYS A 111 7.66 -7.30 -14.80
N GLU A 112 7.65 -5.98 -14.98
CA GLU A 112 8.73 -5.26 -15.66
C GLU A 112 9.90 -4.92 -14.74
N LYS A 113 9.60 -4.50 -13.50
CA LYS A 113 10.61 -3.98 -12.57
C LYS A 113 10.80 -4.84 -11.33
N GLY A 114 9.90 -5.78 -11.08
CA GLY A 114 9.91 -6.62 -9.87
C GLY A 114 9.41 -5.90 -8.62
N ALA A 115 9.63 -4.59 -8.49
CA ALA A 115 9.08 -3.80 -7.39
C ALA A 115 8.96 -2.30 -7.73
N GLY A 116 8.16 -1.59 -6.94
CA GLY A 116 8.06 -0.13 -7.00
C GLY A 116 6.78 0.43 -6.37
N TRP A 117 6.55 1.73 -6.58
CA TRP A 117 5.42 2.44 -6.00
C TRP A 117 4.35 2.78 -7.05
N VAL A 118 3.08 2.65 -6.66
CA VAL A 118 1.93 3.06 -7.48
C VAL A 118 0.93 3.81 -6.60
N GLU A 119 0.59 5.02 -7.03
CA GLU A 119 -0.42 5.88 -6.41
C GLU A 119 -1.79 5.73 -7.08
N TYR A 120 -2.86 5.70 -6.29
CA TYR A 120 -4.23 5.46 -6.74
C TYR A 120 -5.23 5.89 -5.68
N MET A 121 -6.52 5.93 -6.03
CA MET A 121 -7.59 6.22 -5.07
C MET A 121 -8.18 4.92 -4.50
N TRP A 122 -8.21 4.79 -3.18
CA TRP A 122 -8.78 3.63 -2.50
C TRP A 122 -9.47 4.04 -1.20
N PRO A 123 -10.60 3.43 -0.80
CA PRO A 123 -11.22 3.71 0.49
C PRO A 123 -10.31 3.29 1.65
N LYS A 124 -10.33 4.05 2.74
CA LYS A 124 -9.75 3.62 4.03
C LYS A 124 -10.58 2.47 4.61
N PRO A 125 -9.99 1.61 5.45
CA PRO A 125 -10.75 0.56 6.12
C PRO A 125 -11.97 1.13 6.87
N GLY A 126 -13.17 0.66 6.53
CA GLY A 126 -14.43 1.12 7.13
C GLY A 126 -15.02 2.41 6.54
N GLU A 127 -14.36 3.02 5.54
CA GLU A 127 -14.86 4.21 4.85
C GLU A 127 -15.32 3.86 3.42
N GLU A 128 -16.29 4.62 2.90
CA GLU A 128 -16.77 4.47 1.52
C GLU A 128 -16.07 5.40 0.54
N ASN A 129 -15.69 6.59 1.00
CA ASN A 129 -15.07 7.61 0.15
C ASN A 129 -13.59 7.27 -0.10
N PRO A 130 -13.14 7.17 -1.37
CA PRO A 130 -11.74 6.93 -1.68
C PRO A 130 -10.83 8.09 -1.26
N ALA A 131 -9.67 7.76 -0.72
CA ALA A 131 -8.56 8.67 -0.43
C ALA A 131 -7.34 8.29 -1.28
N ALA A 132 -6.40 9.22 -1.44
CA ALA A 132 -5.14 8.95 -2.13
C ALA A 132 -4.32 7.94 -1.31
N LYS A 133 -3.91 6.86 -1.96
CA LYS A 133 -3.09 5.80 -1.39
C LYS A 133 -1.88 5.57 -2.28
N ASN A 134 -0.71 5.38 -1.67
CA ASN A 134 0.51 5.00 -2.36
C ASN A 134 0.95 3.62 -1.88
N SER A 135 0.98 2.63 -2.76
CA SER A 135 1.34 1.25 -2.43
C SER A 135 2.66 0.84 -3.05
N TYR A 136 3.52 0.24 -2.24
CA TYR A 136 4.69 -0.51 -2.68
C TYR A 136 4.24 -1.89 -3.14
N VAL A 137 4.60 -2.24 -4.36
CA VAL A 137 4.34 -3.55 -4.99
C VAL A 137 5.66 -4.30 -5.05
N LEU A 138 5.63 -5.58 -4.68
CA LEU A 138 6.78 -6.48 -4.72
C LEU A 138 6.37 -7.83 -5.33
N LYS A 139 6.98 -8.18 -6.46
CA LYS A 139 6.79 -9.48 -7.13
C LYS A 139 7.21 -10.61 -6.20
N ILE A 140 6.38 -11.65 -6.13
CA ILE A 140 6.67 -12.91 -5.46
C ILE A 140 6.31 -14.08 -6.38
N GLY A 141 7.13 -15.13 -6.40
CA GLY A 141 6.97 -16.21 -7.37
C GLY A 141 6.99 -15.71 -8.82
N ASP A 142 6.34 -16.45 -9.71
CA ASP A 142 6.36 -16.16 -11.15
C ASP A 142 5.23 -15.23 -11.59
N ASP A 143 4.04 -15.38 -11.00
CA ASP A 143 2.78 -14.76 -11.44
C ASP A 143 2.04 -13.97 -10.36
N MET A 144 2.70 -13.65 -9.23
CA MET A 144 2.08 -12.98 -8.08
C MET A 144 2.90 -11.78 -7.59
N PHE A 145 2.25 -10.96 -6.77
CA PHE A 145 2.90 -9.92 -6.01
C PHE A 145 2.18 -9.71 -4.67
N VAL A 146 2.91 -9.14 -3.72
CA VAL A 146 2.35 -8.53 -2.51
C VAL A 146 2.40 -7.02 -2.64
N GLY A 147 1.47 -6.34 -1.99
CA GLY A 147 1.48 -4.89 -1.91
C GLY A 147 1.11 -4.38 -0.53
N ALA A 148 1.70 -3.25 -0.14
CA ALA A 148 1.36 -2.54 1.09
C ALA A 148 1.46 -1.04 0.82
N GLY A 149 0.53 -0.26 1.37
CA GLY A 149 0.49 1.18 1.12
C GLY A 149 -0.08 1.98 2.26
N TYR A 150 0.22 3.27 2.26
CA TYR A 150 -0.24 4.25 3.22
C TYR A 150 -1.12 5.29 2.52
N TYR A 151 -2.02 5.90 3.28
CA TYR A 151 -2.88 6.98 2.79
C TYR A 151 -2.17 8.32 2.99
N LYS A 152 -2.26 9.20 1.99
CA LYS A 152 -1.70 10.57 2.06
C LYS A 152 -2.64 11.54 2.77
#